data_AF-A0A7Y7HRK6-F1
#
_entry.id   AF-A0A7Y7HRK6-F1
#
_cell.length_a   1.000
_cell.length_b   1.000
_cell.length_c   1.000
_cell.angle_alpha   90.00
_cell.angle_beta   90.00
_cell.angle_gamma   90.00
#
_symmetry.space_group_name_H-M   'P 1'
#
loop_
_entity.id
_entity.type
_entity.pdbx_description
1 polymer ?
#
loop_
_entity_poly.entity_id
_entity_poly.type
_entity_poly.pdbx_seq_one_letter_code
_entity_poly.pdbx_strand_id
1 'polypeptide(L)'
;MNAYQNFLDFFSMHNKERLDGLSESYFTDMTPQERNQAFDFLLARVKAGGDEESMHGLFRADAARAVAPVKELLASGALTGEAQIAAAWNLWQIAHDEELLSVFIEFLHSPDEQLREKAAYYVPAELTAPLKTALQGMIRTETERLVAVHAVNKLLDCYDVSKESVGEETYLGIYRGLRSQNLEDKEAAFKTLDALYA
;
A
#
# COMPACT_ATOMS: atom_id res chain seq x y z
N MET A 1 -28.01 18.88 -7.71
CA MET A 1 -27.12 18.30 -6.69
C MET A 1 -25.73 18.83 -7.01
N ASN A 2 -25.05 19.48 -6.06
CA ASN A 2 -23.68 19.97 -6.32
C ASN A 2 -22.67 18.83 -6.08
N ALA A 3 -21.46 18.95 -6.65
CA ALA A 3 -20.47 17.88 -6.62
C ALA A 3 -20.06 17.51 -5.19
N TYR A 4 -20.01 18.50 -4.29
CA TYR A 4 -19.73 18.27 -2.88
C TYR A 4 -20.79 17.40 -2.18
N GLN A 5 -22.08 17.55 -2.50
CA GLN A 5 -23.11 16.69 -1.93
C GLN A 5 -22.95 15.23 -2.38
N ASN A 6 -22.61 14.98 -3.65
CA ASN A 6 -22.33 13.62 -4.13
C ASN A 6 -21.16 12.97 -3.36
N PHE A 7 -20.12 13.76 -3.07
CA PHE A 7 -19.02 13.33 -2.21
C PHE A 7 -19.45 13.04 -0.76
N LEU A 8 -20.33 13.85 -0.15
CA LEU A 8 -20.85 13.56 1.18
C LEU A 8 -21.79 12.34 1.20
N ASP A 9 -22.57 12.17 0.13
CA ASP A 9 -23.50 11.06 -0.03
C ASP A 9 -22.73 9.73 -0.05
N PHE A 10 -21.54 9.69 -0.65
CA PHE A 10 -20.62 8.54 -0.59
C PHE A 10 -20.40 8.03 0.85
N PHE A 11 -20.13 8.93 1.81
CA PHE A 11 -19.91 8.55 3.21
C PHE A 11 -21.19 8.15 3.96
N SER A 12 -22.35 8.38 3.35
CA SER A 12 -23.66 7.97 3.85
C SER A 12 -24.16 6.67 3.21
N MET A 13 -23.46 6.16 2.19
CA MET A 13 -23.81 4.91 1.52
C MET A 13 -23.46 3.69 2.37
N HIS A 14 -24.39 2.75 2.48
CA HIS A 14 -24.21 1.47 3.19
C HIS A 14 -24.30 0.25 2.24
N ASN A 15 -24.41 0.49 0.92
CA ASN A 15 -24.73 -0.52 -0.08
C ASN A 15 -23.53 -0.87 -0.98
N LYS A 16 -23.74 -1.82 -1.91
CA LYS A 16 -22.75 -2.30 -2.90
C LYS A 16 -22.05 -1.20 -3.71
N GLU A 17 -22.63 -0.02 -3.86
CA GLU A 17 -22.01 1.13 -4.54
C GLU A 17 -20.73 1.62 -3.83
N ARG A 18 -20.52 1.24 -2.56
CA ARG A 18 -19.26 1.49 -1.84
C ARG A 18 -18.11 0.59 -2.30
N LEU A 19 -18.37 -0.49 -3.06
CA LEU A 19 -17.34 -1.45 -3.47
C LEU A 19 -16.28 -0.82 -4.39
N ASP A 20 -16.63 0.24 -5.12
CA ASP A 20 -15.70 0.93 -6.02
C ASP A 20 -14.77 1.91 -5.27
N GLY A 21 -15.07 2.18 -3.99
CA GLY A 21 -14.30 3.07 -3.13
C GLY A 21 -14.35 4.55 -3.53
N LEU A 22 -13.77 5.41 -2.69
CA LEU A 22 -13.68 6.85 -2.95
C LEU A 22 -12.66 7.17 -4.06
N SER A 23 -13.11 7.28 -5.30
CA SER A 23 -12.26 7.54 -6.47
C SER A 23 -12.20 9.02 -6.90
N GLU A 24 -11.36 9.36 -7.87
CA GLU A 24 -11.20 10.74 -8.40
C GLU A 24 -12.49 11.29 -9.04
N SER A 25 -13.43 10.42 -9.45
CA SER A 25 -14.70 10.88 -10.05
C SER A 25 -15.55 11.68 -9.07
N TYR A 26 -15.39 11.48 -7.76
CA TYR A 26 -16.07 12.26 -6.73
C TYR A 26 -15.51 13.69 -6.58
N PHE A 27 -14.31 13.94 -7.09
CA PHE A 27 -13.61 15.23 -6.99
C PHE A 27 -13.58 16.00 -8.32
N THR A 28 -13.68 15.30 -9.45
CA THR A 28 -13.47 15.86 -10.80
C THR A 28 -14.37 17.07 -11.09
N ASP A 29 -15.64 17.01 -10.70
CA ASP A 29 -16.62 18.08 -10.97
C ASP A 29 -16.67 19.15 -9.86
N MET A 30 -15.81 19.05 -8.83
CA MET A 30 -15.79 20.02 -7.73
C MET A 30 -15.16 21.35 -8.16
N THR A 31 -15.80 22.44 -7.75
CA THR A 31 -15.15 23.74 -7.71
C THR A 31 -13.98 23.74 -6.70
N PRO A 32 -13.02 24.68 -6.80
CA PRO A 32 -11.95 24.79 -5.81
C PRO A 32 -12.46 24.96 -4.38
N GLN A 33 -13.59 25.66 -4.19
CA GLN A 33 -14.21 25.82 -2.88
C GLN A 33 -14.75 24.49 -2.34
N GLU A 34 -15.45 23.71 -3.18
CA GLU A 34 -15.97 22.40 -2.80
C GLU A 34 -14.83 21.41 -2.50
N ARG A 35 -13.75 21.44 -3.28
CA ARG A 35 -12.57 20.60 -3.04
C ARG A 35 -11.88 20.95 -1.71
N ASN A 36 -11.84 22.24 -1.35
CA ASN A 36 -11.37 22.68 -0.03
C ASN A 36 -12.26 22.17 1.10
N GLN A 37 -13.59 22.19 0.92
CA GLN A 37 -14.53 21.64 1.90
C GLN A 37 -14.37 20.13 2.06
N ALA A 38 -14.20 19.40 0.95
CA ALA A 38 -13.93 17.96 0.96
C ALA A 38 -12.62 17.65 1.70
N PHE A 39 -11.56 18.42 1.45
CA PHE A 39 -10.29 18.30 2.18
C PHE A 39 -10.49 18.48 3.69
N ASP A 40 -11.17 19.54 4.11
CA ASP A 40 -11.38 19.84 5.54
C ASP A 40 -12.20 18.73 6.22
N PHE A 41 -13.21 18.21 5.53
CA PHE A 41 -14.01 17.08 5.98
C PHE A 41 -13.18 15.81 6.15
N LEU A 42 -12.36 15.46 5.16
CA LEU A 42 -11.48 14.28 5.18
C LEU A 42 -10.42 14.39 6.28
N LEU A 43 -9.80 15.57 6.43
CA LEU A 43 -8.80 15.81 7.47
C LEU A 43 -9.41 15.64 8.86
N ALA A 44 -10.64 16.13 9.08
CA ALA A 44 -11.34 15.94 10.34
C ALA A 44 -11.61 14.45 10.64
N ARG A 45 -12.00 13.67 9.63
CA ARG A 45 -12.18 12.22 9.75
C ARG A 45 -10.87 11.49 10.05
N VAL A 46 -9.80 11.81 9.34
CA VAL A 46 -8.47 11.23 9.55
C VAL A 46 -7.99 11.50 10.97
N LYS A 47 -8.14 12.74 11.46
CA LYS A 47 -7.81 13.11 12.86
C LYS A 47 -8.63 12.36 13.91
N ALA A 48 -9.84 11.93 13.57
CA ALA A 48 -10.69 11.13 14.44
C ALA A 48 -10.38 9.61 14.40
N GLY A 49 -9.21 9.23 13.86
CA GLY A 49 -8.77 7.84 13.76
C GLY A 49 -9.13 7.18 12.42
N GLY A 50 -9.25 7.96 11.35
CA GLY A 50 -9.82 7.53 10.05
C GLY A 50 -9.23 6.25 9.45
N ASP A 51 -9.88 5.80 8.38
CA ASP A 51 -9.54 4.59 7.63
C ASP A 51 -8.62 4.89 6.43
N GLU A 52 -8.18 3.81 5.76
CA GLU A 52 -7.42 3.88 4.51
C GLU A 52 -8.12 4.77 3.45
N GLU A 53 -9.44 4.62 3.31
CA GLU A 53 -10.24 5.34 2.31
C GLU A 53 -10.22 6.85 2.52
N SER A 54 -10.42 7.29 3.77
CA SER A 54 -10.34 8.70 4.15
C SER A 54 -8.93 9.26 3.94
N MET A 55 -7.89 8.45 4.20
CA MET A 55 -6.50 8.85 3.97
C MET A 55 -6.22 9.07 2.48
N HIS A 56 -6.52 8.09 1.61
CA HIS A 56 -6.34 8.26 0.17
C HIS A 56 -7.19 9.41 -0.38
N GLY A 57 -8.42 9.55 0.09
CA GLY A 57 -9.30 10.66 -0.25
C GLY A 57 -8.68 12.02 0.05
N LEU A 58 -8.01 12.17 1.20
CA LEU A 58 -7.37 13.42 1.61
C LEU A 58 -6.28 13.85 0.61
N PHE A 59 -5.46 12.91 0.15
CA PHE A 59 -4.44 13.17 -0.86
C PHE A 59 -5.02 13.41 -2.26
N ARG A 60 -6.15 12.76 -2.60
CA ARG A 60 -6.91 13.09 -3.83
C ARG A 60 -7.49 14.49 -3.77
N ALA A 61 -7.99 14.92 -2.61
CA ALA A 61 -8.55 16.26 -2.45
C ALA A 61 -7.47 17.34 -2.61
N ASP A 62 -6.33 17.24 -1.93
CA ASP A 62 -5.19 18.13 -2.11
C ASP A 62 -3.90 17.49 -1.57
N ALA A 63 -3.14 16.84 -2.44
CA ALA A 63 -1.93 16.12 -2.08
C ALA A 63 -0.87 17.03 -1.41
N ALA A 64 -0.69 18.25 -1.91
CA ALA A 64 0.31 19.18 -1.39
C ALA A 64 -0.05 19.65 0.02
N ARG A 65 -1.34 19.99 0.24
CA ARG A 65 -1.84 20.42 1.55
C ARG A 65 -1.90 19.26 2.56
N ALA A 66 -2.05 18.02 2.10
CA ALA A 66 -2.10 16.83 2.95
C ALA A 66 -0.76 16.48 3.62
N VAL A 67 0.39 16.80 2.99
CA VAL A 67 1.72 16.33 3.44
C VAL A 67 2.00 16.66 4.91
N ALA A 68 1.94 17.94 5.28
CA ALA A 68 2.31 18.38 6.63
C ALA A 68 1.42 17.78 7.74
N PRO A 69 0.08 17.87 7.69
CA PRO A 69 -0.76 17.30 8.74
C PRO A 69 -0.68 15.77 8.80
N VAL A 70 -0.48 15.08 7.67
CA VAL A 70 -0.36 13.62 7.67
C VAL A 70 0.97 13.18 8.27
N LYS A 71 2.09 13.88 7.98
CA LYS A 71 3.38 13.63 8.64
C LYS A 71 3.27 13.79 10.16
N GLU A 72 2.59 14.83 10.64
CA GLU A 72 2.35 15.05 12.07
C GLU A 72 1.57 13.89 12.70
N LEU A 73 0.47 13.46 12.07
CA LEU A 73 -0.37 12.37 12.56
C LEU A 73 0.32 11.01 12.55
N LEU A 74 1.13 10.74 11.53
CA LEU A 74 1.93 9.53 11.43
C LEU A 74 2.98 9.50 12.56
N ALA A 75 3.71 10.59 12.77
CA ALA A 75 4.72 10.70 13.82
C ALA A 75 4.14 10.62 15.23
N SER A 76 2.89 11.08 15.43
CA SER A 76 2.22 11.00 16.73
C SER A 76 1.63 9.62 17.05
N GLY A 77 1.60 8.70 16.08
CA GLY A 77 0.95 7.39 16.23
C GLY A 77 -0.58 7.47 16.40
N ALA A 78 -1.22 8.55 15.95
CA ALA A 78 -2.67 8.75 16.13
C ALA A 78 -3.52 7.98 15.11
N LEU A 79 -2.89 7.45 14.06
CA LEU A 79 -3.53 6.74 12.96
C LEU A 79 -3.70 5.26 13.26
N THR A 80 -4.78 4.66 12.77
CA THR A 80 -4.96 3.20 12.74
C THR A 80 -3.90 2.55 11.84
N GLY A 81 -3.64 1.25 12.01
CA GLY A 81 -2.62 0.56 11.19
C GLY A 81 -2.86 0.71 9.68
N GLU A 82 -4.11 0.57 9.22
CA GLU A 82 -4.45 0.78 7.82
C GLU A 82 -4.18 2.22 7.34
N ALA A 83 -4.54 3.21 8.17
CA ALA A 83 -4.29 4.60 7.84
C ALA A 83 -2.80 4.96 7.89
N GLN A 84 -1.99 4.32 8.74
CA GLN A 84 -0.54 4.48 8.74
C GLN A 84 0.09 3.97 7.44
N ILE A 85 -0.30 2.78 6.98
CA ILE A 85 0.16 2.22 5.70
C ILE A 85 -0.24 3.14 4.55
N ALA A 86 -1.50 3.57 4.52
CA ALA A 86 -2.00 4.48 3.49
C ALA A 86 -1.29 5.85 3.51
N ALA A 87 -1.02 6.41 4.70
CA ALA A 87 -0.28 7.65 4.87
C ALA A 87 1.14 7.52 4.33
N ALA A 88 1.85 6.46 4.74
CA ALA A 88 3.20 6.18 4.27
C ALA A 88 3.26 6.03 2.75
N TRP A 89 2.28 5.35 2.15
CA TRP A 89 2.20 5.20 0.69
C TRP A 89 2.01 6.53 -0.03
N ASN A 90 1.02 7.32 0.38
CA ASN A 90 0.76 8.60 -0.29
C ASN A 90 1.92 9.60 -0.11
N LEU A 91 2.54 9.63 1.07
CA LEU A 91 3.73 10.44 1.31
C LEU A 91 4.92 9.98 0.46
N TRP A 92 5.11 8.66 0.30
CA TRP A 92 6.13 8.09 -0.56
C TRP A 92 5.95 8.53 -2.01
N GLN A 93 4.73 8.45 -2.55
CA GLN A 93 4.44 8.84 -3.94
C GLN A 93 4.82 10.30 -4.26
N ILE A 94 4.88 11.17 -3.24
CA ILE A 94 5.23 12.58 -3.39
C ILE A 94 6.74 12.81 -3.18
N ALA A 95 7.29 12.26 -2.10
CA ALA A 95 8.62 12.65 -1.61
C ALA A 95 9.70 11.57 -1.79
N HIS A 96 9.32 10.31 -2.04
CA HIS A 96 10.23 9.15 -2.11
C HIS A 96 11.16 9.05 -0.89
N ASP A 97 10.59 9.29 0.29
CA ASP A 97 11.32 9.35 1.56
C ASP A 97 11.54 7.93 2.12
N GLU A 98 12.77 7.45 2.09
CA GLU A 98 13.19 6.11 2.56
C GLU A 98 12.79 5.82 4.01
N GLU A 99 12.66 6.84 4.87
CA GLU A 99 12.22 6.65 6.25
C GLU A 99 10.81 6.03 6.33
N LEU A 100 9.97 6.27 5.32
CA LEU A 100 8.61 5.71 5.25
C LEU A 100 8.59 4.20 5.02
N LEU A 101 9.68 3.61 4.51
CA LEU A 101 9.79 2.16 4.33
C LEU A 101 9.67 1.42 5.67
N SER A 102 10.10 2.04 6.76
CA SER A 102 10.04 1.47 8.11
C SER A 102 8.60 1.13 8.53
N VAL A 103 7.62 1.96 8.16
CA VAL A 103 6.19 1.74 8.45
C VAL A 103 5.72 0.44 7.81
N PHE A 104 6.03 0.24 6.53
CA PHE A 104 5.65 -1.00 5.85
C PHE A 104 6.36 -2.21 6.43
N ILE A 105 7.67 -2.11 6.67
CA ILE A 105 8.46 -3.21 7.23
C ILE A 105 7.93 -3.65 8.59
N GLU A 106 7.51 -2.71 9.44
CA GLU A 106 6.83 -3.02 10.70
C GLU A 106 5.56 -3.84 10.45
N PHE A 107 4.67 -3.37 9.57
CA PHE A 107 3.39 -4.03 9.32
C PHE A 107 3.51 -5.36 8.54
N LEU A 108 4.58 -5.60 7.79
CA LEU A 108 4.87 -6.93 7.20
C LEU A 108 5.02 -8.03 8.28
N HIS A 109 5.36 -7.66 9.51
CA HIS A 109 5.47 -8.56 10.65
C HIS A 109 4.27 -8.51 11.60
N SER A 110 3.21 -7.78 11.23
CA SER A 110 2.01 -7.65 12.07
C SER A 110 1.37 -9.02 12.35
N PRO A 111 0.86 -9.27 13.56
CA PRO A 111 0.02 -10.46 13.80
C PRO A 111 -1.31 -10.39 13.03
N ASP A 112 -1.77 -9.19 12.66
CA ASP A 112 -2.97 -8.95 11.89
C ASP A 112 -2.73 -9.20 10.39
N GLU A 113 -3.46 -10.18 9.83
CA GLU A 113 -3.42 -10.55 8.42
C GLU A 113 -3.71 -9.37 7.49
N GLN A 114 -4.72 -8.55 7.80
CA GLN A 114 -5.14 -7.45 6.94
C GLN A 114 -4.05 -6.40 6.84
N LEU A 115 -3.35 -6.13 7.94
CA LEU A 115 -2.23 -5.19 7.95
C LEU A 115 -1.03 -5.75 7.18
N ARG A 116 -0.73 -7.05 7.31
CA ARG A 116 0.32 -7.69 6.50
C ARG A 116 0.01 -7.63 5.01
N GLU A 117 -1.24 -7.95 4.63
CA GLU A 117 -1.72 -7.88 3.26
C GLU A 117 -1.49 -6.49 2.66
N LYS A 118 -2.00 -5.46 3.35
CA LYS A 118 -1.91 -4.06 2.92
C LYS A 118 -0.46 -3.60 2.86
N ALA A 119 0.37 -3.96 3.84
CA ALA A 119 1.79 -3.61 3.84
C ALA A 119 2.51 -4.22 2.63
N ALA A 120 2.29 -5.50 2.33
CA ALA A 120 2.90 -6.17 1.18
C ALA A 120 2.38 -5.61 -0.16
N TYR A 121 1.11 -5.22 -0.23
CA TYR A 121 0.52 -4.61 -1.41
C TYR A 121 1.09 -3.21 -1.68
N TYR A 122 1.06 -2.34 -0.67
CA TYR A 122 1.38 -0.92 -0.82
C TYR A 122 2.87 -0.59 -0.72
N VAL A 123 3.71 -1.43 -0.11
CA VAL A 123 5.12 -1.06 0.05
C VAL A 123 5.76 -0.74 -1.31
N PRO A 124 6.55 0.34 -1.41
CA PRO A 124 7.26 0.67 -2.64
C PRO A 124 8.23 -0.45 -3.06
N ALA A 125 8.42 -0.61 -4.38
CA ALA A 125 9.32 -1.62 -4.95
C ALA A 125 10.79 -1.12 -4.96
N GLU A 126 11.32 -0.76 -3.79
CA GLU A 126 12.70 -0.31 -3.62
C GLU A 126 13.55 -1.42 -3.00
N LEU A 127 14.55 -1.93 -3.72
CA LEU A 127 15.37 -3.04 -3.25
C LEU A 127 16.38 -2.60 -2.18
N THR A 128 15.90 -2.39 -0.96
CA THR A 128 16.73 -2.19 0.22
C THR A 128 16.94 -3.52 0.95
N ALA A 129 18.08 -3.68 1.62
CA ALA A 129 18.36 -4.90 2.40
C ALA A 129 17.31 -5.17 3.50
N PRO A 130 16.80 -4.17 4.25
CA PRO A 130 15.72 -4.37 5.22
C PRO A 130 14.42 -4.85 4.57
N LEU A 131 13.99 -4.23 3.48
CA LEU A 131 12.74 -4.62 2.81
C LEU A 131 12.84 -6.02 2.21
N LYS A 132 13.94 -6.32 1.51
CA LYS A 132 14.23 -7.67 1.00
C LYS A 132 14.13 -8.70 2.12
N THR A 133 14.78 -8.45 3.26
CA THR A 133 14.78 -9.37 4.40
C THR A 133 13.36 -9.58 4.94
N ALA A 134 12.58 -8.51 5.09
CA ALA A 134 11.21 -8.58 5.57
C ALA A 134 10.31 -9.38 4.62
N LEU A 135 10.34 -9.09 3.32
CA LEU A 135 9.56 -9.79 2.30
C LEU A 135 9.93 -11.27 2.21
N GLN A 136 11.23 -11.60 2.22
CA GLN A 136 11.66 -13.00 2.23
C GLN A 136 11.23 -13.72 3.51
N GLY A 137 11.31 -13.06 4.68
CA GLY A 137 10.82 -13.60 5.95
C GLY A 137 9.34 -13.93 5.89
N MET A 138 8.54 -12.98 5.39
CA MET A 138 7.11 -13.16 5.17
C MET A 138 6.81 -14.30 4.19
N ILE A 139 7.49 -14.36 3.03
CA ILE A 139 7.31 -15.45 2.05
C ILE A 139 7.61 -16.83 2.66
N ARG A 140 8.58 -16.93 3.58
CA ARG A 140 8.91 -18.20 4.24
C ARG A 140 7.77 -18.70 5.11
N THR A 141 7.17 -17.82 5.93
CA THR A 141 6.27 -18.21 7.01
C THR A 141 4.79 -18.00 6.72
N GLU A 142 4.44 -17.15 5.75
CA GLU A 142 3.05 -16.77 5.50
C GLU A 142 2.21 -17.97 5.02
N THR A 143 1.05 -18.13 5.65
CA THR A 143 0.07 -19.18 5.35
C THR A 143 -1.10 -18.64 4.56
N GLU A 144 -1.40 -17.35 4.69
CA GLU A 144 -2.54 -16.73 4.03
C GLU A 144 -2.27 -16.46 2.56
N ARG A 145 -3.17 -16.98 1.71
CA ARG A 145 -2.91 -17.10 0.27
C ARG A 145 -2.66 -15.75 -0.38
N LEU A 146 -3.51 -14.77 -0.10
CA LEU A 146 -3.50 -13.45 -0.73
C LEU A 146 -2.29 -12.64 -0.27
N VAL A 147 -2.04 -12.66 1.04
CA VAL A 147 -0.87 -12.04 1.68
C VAL A 147 0.44 -12.54 1.07
N ALA A 148 0.56 -13.87 0.90
CA ALA A 148 1.73 -14.46 0.24
C ALA A 148 1.81 -14.11 -1.26
N VAL A 149 0.70 -13.85 -1.97
CA VAL A 149 0.76 -13.40 -3.37
C VAL A 149 1.35 -12.00 -3.41
N HIS A 150 0.88 -11.09 -2.55
CA HIS A 150 1.38 -9.72 -2.52
C HIS A 150 2.86 -9.65 -2.15
N ALA A 151 3.30 -10.42 -1.15
CA ALA A 151 4.71 -10.46 -0.78
C ALA A 151 5.60 -10.97 -1.93
N VAL A 152 5.17 -12.02 -2.64
CA VAL A 152 5.90 -12.56 -3.81
C VAL A 152 5.94 -11.55 -4.95
N ASN A 153 4.80 -11.00 -5.35
CA ASN A 153 4.73 -9.99 -6.41
C ASN A 153 5.65 -8.81 -6.08
N LYS A 154 5.56 -8.31 -4.84
CA LYS A 154 6.37 -7.19 -4.41
C LYS A 154 7.86 -7.48 -4.43
N LEU A 155 8.28 -8.67 -3.98
CA LEU A 155 9.68 -9.07 -4.05
C LEU A 155 10.16 -9.12 -5.51
N LEU A 156 9.35 -9.64 -6.42
CA LEU A 156 9.68 -9.66 -7.85
C LEU A 156 9.79 -8.24 -8.43
N ASP A 157 8.86 -7.36 -8.06
CA ASP A 157 8.89 -5.94 -8.45
C ASP A 157 10.17 -5.25 -7.96
N CYS A 158 10.61 -5.49 -6.72
CA CYS A 158 11.87 -4.94 -6.21
C CYS A 158 13.09 -5.37 -7.04
N TYR A 159 13.05 -6.55 -7.66
CA TYR A 159 14.11 -7.06 -8.54
C TYR A 159 13.85 -6.72 -10.03
N ASP A 160 12.82 -5.94 -10.36
CA ASP A 160 12.41 -5.68 -11.75
C ASP A 160 12.23 -6.99 -12.59
N VAL A 161 11.75 -8.06 -11.93
CA VAL A 161 11.57 -9.38 -12.54
C VAL A 161 10.13 -9.55 -13.03
N SER A 162 9.98 -9.66 -14.35
CA SER A 162 8.72 -9.89 -15.06
C SER A 162 8.90 -10.97 -16.13
N LYS A 163 7.80 -11.39 -16.78
CA LYS A 163 7.88 -12.31 -17.92
C LYS A 163 8.70 -11.72 -19.06
N GLU A 164 8.65 -10.40 -19.20
CA GLU A 164 9.32 -9.62 -20.23
C GLU A 164 10.83 -9.49 -19.92
N SER A 165 11.22 -9.31 -18.66
CA SER A 165 12.64 -9.11 -18.31
C SER A 165 13.46 -10.40 -18.29
N VAL A 166 12.89 -11.54 -17.85
CA VAL A 166 13.64 -12.81 -17.73
C VAL A 166 13.12 -13.96 -18.59
N GLY A 167 12.03 -13.74 -19.33
CA GLY A 167 11.31 -14.76 -20.09
C GLY A 167 10.28 -15.53 -19.26
N GLU A 168 9.24 -16.03 -19.92
CA GLU A 168 8.09 -16.67 -19.26
C GLU A 168 8.48 -17.92 -18.45
N GLU A 169 9.34 -18.79 -18.98
CA GLU A 169 9.75 -20.02 -18.30
C GLU A 169 10.49 -19.72 -16.99
N THR A 170 11.48 -18.83 -17.06
CA THR A 170 12.26 -18.38 -15.90
C THR A 170 11.36 -17.73 -14.86
N TYR A 171 10.51 -16.79 -15.29
CA TYR A 171 9.57 -16.09 -14.41
C TYR A 171 8.64 -17.08 -13.70
N LEU A 172 8.03 -18.02 -14.42
CA LEU A 172 7.15 -19.02 -13.84
C LEU A 172 7.89 -19.97 -12.89
N GLY A 173 9.14 -20.32 -13.20
CA GLY A 173 10.00 -21.11 -12.32
C GLY A 173 10.23 -20.42 -10.99
N ILE A 174 10.67 -19.16 -11.01
CA ILE A 174 10.90 -18.35 -9.81
C ILE A 174 9.60 -18.18 -9.02
N TYR A 175 8.52 -17.74 -9.69
CA TYR A 175 7.23 -17.48 -9.05
C TYR A 175 6.67 -18.73 -8.35
N ARG A 176 6.75 -19.90 -9.00
CA ARG A 176 6.32 -21.17 -8.41
C ARG A 176 7.20 -21.58 -7.22
N GLY A 177 8.51 -21.39 -7.32
CA GLY A 177 9.43 -21.67 -6.22
C GLY A 177 9.14 -20.82 -4.99
N LEU A 178 8.95 -19.51 -5.15
CA LEU A 178 8.59 -18.59 -4.06
C LEU A 178 7.24 -18.94 -3.41
N ARG A 179 6.30 -19.46 -4.20
CA ARG A 179 4.96 -19.88 -3.76
C ARG A 179 4.90 -21.33 -3.26
N SER A 180 6.00 -22.09 -3.33
CA SER A 180 6.06 -23.48 -2.91
C SER A 180 5.77 -23.60 -1.41
N GLN A 181 5.25 -24.76 -0.98
CA GLN A 181 5.15 -25.09 0.44
C GLN A 181 6.46 -25.68 0.99
N ASN A 182 7.39 -26.07 0.11
CA ASN A 182 8.71 -26.55 0.50
C ASN A 182 9.67 -25.36 0.69
N LEU A 183 10.32 -25.30 1.85
CA LEU A 183 11.30 -24.26 2.17
C LEU A 183 12.52 -24.32 1.23
N GLU A 184 12.96 -25.51 0.81
CA GLU A 184 14.10 -25.67 -0.10
C GLU A 184 13.85 -25.01 -1.46
N ASP A 185 12.63 -25.14 -1.99
CA ASP A 185 12.21 -24.50 -3.25
C ASP A 185 12.21 -22.97 -3.13
N LYS A 186 11.74 -22.44 -1.98
CA LYS A 186 11.76 -20.99 -1.72
C LYS A 186 13.20 -20.46 -1.68
N GLU A 187 14.09 -21.15 -0.96
CA GLU A 187 15.51 -20.76 -0.88
C GLU A 187 16.23 -20.87 -2.21
N ALA A 188 15.92 -21.89 -3.02
CA ALA A 188 16.43 -22.00 -4.38
C ALA A 188 15.97 -20.81 -5.24
N ALA A 189 14.69 -20.43 -5.16
CA ALA A 189 14.15 -19.28 -5.89
C ALA A 189 14.77 -17.95 -5.44
N PHE A 190 15.00 -17.74 -4.13
CA PHE A 190 15.71 -16.56 -3.62
C PHE A 190 17.13 -16.47 -4.18
N LYS A 191 17.86 -17.59 -4.23
CA LYS A 191 19.21 -17.62 -4.82
C LYS A 191 19.18 -17.32 -6.31
N THR A 192 18.19 -17.82 -7.04
CA THR A 192 18.00 -17.50 -8.46
C THR A 192 17.76 -16.00 -8.65
N LEU A 193 16.90 -15.37 -7.82
CA LEU A 193 16.69 -13.92 -7.85
C LEU A 193 17.98 -13.15 -7.59
N ASP A 194 18.74 -13.53 -6.56
CA ASP A 194 20.01 -12.88 -6.22
C ASP A 194 21.05 -13.00 -7.34
N ALA A 195 21.08 -14.12 -8.05
CA ALA A 195 21.98 -14.33 -9.17
C ALA A 195 21.63 -13.49 -10.42
N LEU A 196 20.38 -13.03 -10.56
CA LEU A 196 19.96 -12.17 -11.67
C LEU A 196 20.41 -10.71 -11.50
N TYR A 197 20.74 -10.31 -10.27
CA TYR A 197 21.09 -8.94 -9.89
C TYR A 197 22.56 -8.76 -9.47
N ALA A 198 23.38 -9.82 -9.59
CA ALA A 198 24.81 -9.83 -9.28
C ALA A 198 25.65 -9.46 -10.51
#